data_AF-A0A6P2HYF9-F1
#
_entry.id   AF-A0A6P2HYF9-F1
#
_cell.length_a   1.000
_cell.length_b   1.000
_cell.length_c   1.000
_cell.angle_alpha   90.00
_cell.angle_beta   90.00
_cell.angle_gamma   90.00
#
_symmetry.space_group_name_H-M   'P 1'
#
loop_
_entity.id
_entity.type
_entity.pdbx_description
1 polymer ?
#
loop_
_entity_poly.entity_id
_entity_poly.type
_entity_poly.pdbx_seq_one_letter_code
_entity_poly.pdbx_strand_id
1 'polypeptide(L)'
;MSDATTGNATGSAHPLDHVVWNALTGRQRRFALGNDRAWRFPAAIAPFAAIEDTSAASFDALRALIAAHGPAALVTTDEIEVPAGLSAIRRANLLQMVWQRTLDPAPESGYVTLTEADVPEMLALTTAAQPGPFGPRTYELGHYIGIRGEGRLAAMAGERMQPDGYTEISAVCVDAAFRRQGLAARLMRSLIAEIDARSETPFLHVLTSNRVAIERYLALGFVIRREMHLLVLGDAHA
;
A
#
# COMPACT_ATOMS: atom_id res chain seq x y z
N MET A 1 -12.04 40.23 33.42
CA MET A 1 -12.00 40.63 32.00
C MET A 1 -10.58 40.57 31.54
N SER A 2 -10.29 39.61 30.65
CA SER A 2 -9.41 39.70 29.48
C SER A 2 -9.11 38.27 29.04
N ASP A 3 -9.58 37.99 27.83
CA ASP A 3 -9.75 36.68 27.21
C ASP A 3 -8.49 35.83 27.15
N ALA A 4 -8.65 34.57 27.53
CA ALA A 4 -7.84 33.48 27.03
C ALA A 4 -8.32 33.12 25.63
N THR A 5 -7.66 33.66 24.59
CA THR A 5 -7.79 33.11 23.25
C THR A 5 -6.91 31.86 23.16
N THR A 6 -7.50 30.70 23.48
CA THR A 6 -6.94 29.41 23.08
C THR A 6 -6.93 29.35 21.55
N GLY A 7 -5.76 29.62 20.98
CA GLY A 7 -5.46 29.37 19.58
C GLY A 7 -5.70 27.90 19.27
N ASN A 8 -6.69 27.65 18.42
CA ASN A 8 -7.04 26.35 17.89
C ASN A 8 -5.83 25.78 17.13
N ALA A 9 -5.16 24.77 17.69
CA ALA A 9 -4.14 24.02 16.97
C ALA A 9 -4.85 23.26 15.84
N THR A 10 -4.72 23.74 14.61
CA THR A 10 -5.02 22.97 13.41
C THR A 10 -4.15 21.73 13.42
N GLY A 11 -4.69 20.60 13.89
CA GLY A 11 -3.95 19.34 13.96
C GLY A 11 -3.50 18.94 12.56
N SER A 12 -2.18 18.80 12.37
CA SER A 12 -1.61 18.24 11.15
C SER A 12 -2.28 16.91 10.83
N ALA A 13 -2.73 16.72 9.58
CA ALA A 13 -3.25 15.44 9.12
C ALA A 13 -2.21 14.33 9.38
N HIS A 14 -2.67 13.14 9.79
CA HIS A 14 -1.77 12.04 10.10
C HIS A 14 -1.10 11.54 8.80
N PRO A 15 0.18 11.13 8.77
CA PRO A 15 0.89 10.76 7.54
C PRO A 15 0.19 9.68 6.71
N LEU A 16 -0.49 8.74 7.37
CA LEU A 16 -1.26 7.67 6.72
C LEU A 16 -2.62 8.08 6.14
N ASP A 17 -3.14 9.28 6.43
CA ASP A 17 -4.41 9.76 5.83
C ASP A 17 -4.21 10.09 4.35
N HIS A 18 -3.02 10.62 3.99
CA HIS A 18 -2.63 10.92 2.61
C HIS A 18 -1.44 10.04 2.18
N VAL A 19 -1.54 8.74 2.44
CA VAL A 19 -0.43 7.77 2.31
C VAL A 19 0.29 7.82 0.96
N VAL A 20 -0.45 7.88 -0.16
CA VAL A 20 0.14 7.91 -1.51
C VAL A 20 0.79 9.26 -1.79
N TRP A 21 0.17 10.36 -1.36
CA TRP A 21 0.72 11.71 -1.50
C TRP A 21 2.04 11.84 -0.73
N ASN A 22 2.03 11.44 0.55
CA ASN A 22 3.18 11.56 1.44
C ASN A 22 4.33 10.64 1.02
N ALA A 23 4.03 9.47 0.45
CA ALA A 23 5.04 8.63 -0.18
C ALA A 23 5.70 9.33 -1.38
N LEU A 24 4.90 9.83 -2.33
CA LEU A 24 5.37 10.44 -3.58
C LEU A 24 5.97 11.83 -3.43
N THR A 25 5.69 12.53 -2.34
CA THR A 25 6.30 13.83 -2.02
C THR A 25 7.47 13.72 -1.03
N GLY A 26 7.63 12.55 -0.39
CA GLY A 26 8.73 12.22 0.52
C GLY A 26 9.71 11.20 -0.05
N ARG A 27 9.96 10.11 0.69
CA ARG A 27 11.02 9.11 0.41
C ARG A 27 10.93 8.45 -0.96
N GLN A 28 9.73 8.37 -1.54
CA GLN A 28 9.48 7.75 -2.83
C GLN A 28 9.33 8.78 -3.97
N ARG A 29 9.74 10.04 -3.75
CA ARG A 29 9.70 11.13 -4.75
C ARG A 29 10.37 10.79 -6.08
N ARG A 30 11.41 9.95 -6.04
CA ARG A 30 12.12 9.44 -7.24
C ARG A 30 11.21 8.73 -8.25
N PHE A 31 10.04 8.25 -7.82
CA PHE A 31 9.06 7.61 -8.69
C PHE A 31 7.96 8.55 -9.17
N ALA A 32 7.81 9.73 -8.58
CA ALA A 32 6.60 10.53 -8.77
C ALA A 32 6.53 11.18 -10.16
N LEU A 33 5.44 10.87 -10.86
CA LEU A 33 5.02 11.50 -12.11
C LEU A 33 3.87 12.47 -11.82
N GLY A 34 3.96 13.71 -12.30
CA GLY A 34 2.93 14.73 -12.10
C GLY A 34 3.47 16.04 -11.55
N ASN A 35 2.66 16.71 -10.73
CA ASN A 35 2.95 18.02 -10.16
C ASN A 35 2.29 18.20 -8.78
N ASP A 36 2.42 19.40 -8.22
CA ASP A 36 1.86 19.84 -6.94
C ASP A 36 0.33 19.75 -6.82
N ARG A 37 -0.40 19.35 -7.89
CA ARG A 37 -1.85 19.10 -7.87
C ARG A 37 -2.20 17.62 -7.90
N ALA A 38 -1.41 16.82 -8.60
CA ALA A 38 -1.59 15.38 -8.65
C ALA A 38 -0.26 14.65 -8.91
N TRP A 39 -0.04 13.56 -8.16
CA TRP A 39 1.10 12.68 -8.32
C TRP A 39 0.64 11.25 -8.58
N ARG A 40 1.41 10.47 -9.34
CA ARG A 40 1.23 9.02 -9.46
C ARG A 40 2.55 8.27 -9.51
N PHE A 41 2.50 6.98 -9.16
CA PHE A 41 3.54 6.05 -9.53
C PHE A 41 3.50 5.73 -11.04
N PRO A 42 4.63 5.35 -11.65
CA PRO A 42 4.64 4.77 -12.99
C PRO A 42 3.80 3.49 -12.98
N ALA A 43 3.02 3.27 -14.04
CA ALA A 43 2.09 2.12 -14.11
C ALA A 43 2.78 0.75 -13.94
N ALA A 44 4.04 0.63 -14.39
CA ALA A 44 4.85 -0.58 -14.21
C ALA A 44 5.23 -0.87 -12.74
N ILE A 45 5.22 0.16 -11.88
CA ILE A 45 5.56 0.07 -10.46
C ILE A 45 4.29 -0.13 -9.64
N ALA A 46 3.31 0.77 -9.75
CA ALA A 46 2.03 0.64 -9.06
C ALA A 46 0.96 1.54 -9.68
N PRO A 47 -0.34 1.19 -9.58
CA PRO A 47 -1.40 1.99 -10.16
C PRO A 47 -1.81 3.19 -9.30
N PHE A 48 -1.12 3.48 -8.20
CA PHE A 48 -1.61 4.47 -7.23
C PHE A 48 -1.31 5.91 -7.65
N ALA A 49 -2.29 6.78 -7.43
CA ALA A 49 -2.19 8.22 -7.58
C ALA A 49 -2.73 8.93 -6.33
N ALA A 50 -2.39 10.20 -6.21
CA ALA A 50 -2.88 11.10 -5.19
C ALA A 50 -3.15 12.47 -5.80
N ILE A 51 -4.10 13.18 -5.19
CA ILE A 51 -4.46 14.56 -5.51
C ILE A 51 -4.22 15.42 -4.27
N GLU A 52 -3.87 16.69 -4.47
CA GLU A 52 -3.66 17.64 -3.38
C GLU A 52 -4.96 17.86 -2.60
N ASP A 53 -6.04 18.07 -3.35
CA ASP A 53 -7.38 18.35 -2.86
C ASP A 53 -8.44 17.88 -3.89
N THR A 54 -9.72 18.11 -3.58
CA THR A 54 -10.84 17.81 -4.48
C THR A 54 -11.23 18.99 -5.37
N SER A 55 -10.31 19.93 -5.62
CA SER A 55 -10.56 21.04 -6.54
C SER A 55 -10.58 20.57 -8.00
N ALA A 56 -11.22 21.35 -8.87
CA ALA A 56 -11.23 21.09 -10.31
C ALA A 56 -9.80 21.03 -10.89
N ALA A 57 -8.89 21.88 -10.41
CA ALA A 57 -7.50 21.89 -10.88
C ALA A 57 -6.75 20.58 -10.56
N SER A 58 -6.97 20.03 -9.37
CA SER A 58 -6.39 18.74 -8.96
C SER A 58 -6.97 17.57 -9.76
N PHE A 59 -8.27 17.60 -10.05
CA PHE A 59 -8.89 16.61 -10.93
C PHE A 59 -8.46 16.74 -12.40
N ASP A 60 -8.23 17.95 -12.90
CA ASP A 60 -7.69 18.19 -14.23
C ASP A 60 -6.27 17.62 -14.36
N ALA A 61 -5.41 17.83 -13.36
CA ALA A 61 -4.08 17.26 -13.31
C ALA A 61 -4.13 15.72 -13.26
N LEU A 62 -5.00 15.14 -12.43
CA LEU A 62 -5.21 13.69 -12.38
C LEU A 62 -5.68 13.13 -13.73
N ARG A 63 -6.62 13.80 -14.40
CA ARG A 63 -7.13 13.37 -15.72
C ARG A 63 -6.01 13.36 -16.76
N ALA A 64 -5.15 14.38 -16.78
CA ALA A 64 -3.99 14.40 -17.67
C ALA A 64 -3.04 13.21 -17.42
N LEU A 65 -2.80 12.87 -16.15
CA LEU A 65 -2.00 11.71 -15.76
C LEU A 65 -2.65 10.36 -16.14
N ILE A 66 -3.97 10.26 -16.07
CA ILE A 66 -4.70 9.06 -16.50
C ILE A 66 -4.65 8.92 -18.02
N ALA A 67 -4.85 10.00 -18.77
CA ALA A 67 -4.75 10.00 -20.23
C ALA A 67 -3.34 9.59 -20.71
N ALA A 68 -2.29 10.07 -20.04
CA ALA A 68 -0.91 9.79 -20.41
C ALA A 68 -0.40 8.40 -20.00
N HIS A 69 -0.90 7.85 -18.89
CA HIS A 69 -0.31 6.66 -18.24
C HIS A 69 -1.31 5.55 -17.92
N GLY A 70 -2.56 5.68 -18.36
CA GLY A 70 -3.63 4.72 -18.11
C GLY A 70 -4.28 4.86 -16.72
N PRO A 71 -5.16 3.93 -16.34
CA PRO A 71 -5.93 3.99 -15.10
C PRO A 71 -5.08 4.20 -13.84
N ALA A 72 -5.72 4.81 -12.84
CA ALA A 72 -5.10 5.11 -11.55
C ALA A 72 -6.04 4.79 -10.37
N ALA A 73 -5.47 4.43 -9.24
CA ALA A 73 -6.15 4.10 -8.00
C ALA A 73 -5.89 5.18 -6.94
N LEU A 74 -6.95 5.82 -6.45
CA LEU A 74 -6.91 6.71 -5.30
C LEU A 74 -7.24 5.91 -4.04
N VAL A 75 -6.44 6.11 -2.98
CA VAL A 75 -6.70 5.57 -1.64
C VAL A 75 -6.85 6.76 -0.69
N THR A 76 -8.07 7.01 -0.22
CA THR A 76 -8.43 8.25 0.49
C THR A 76 -9.21 7.99 1.76
N THR A 77 -9.19 8.97 2.65
CA THR A 77 -9.94 8.95 3.92
C THR A 77 -11.43 9.04 3.72
N ASP A 78 -11.84 9.78 2.69
CA ASP A 78 -13.22 10.09 2.35
C ASP A 78 -13.54 9.57 0.94
N GLU A 79 -14.81 9.28 0.70
CA GLU A 79 -15.26 8.89 -0.63
C GLU A 79 -15.14 10.06 -1.60
N ILE A 80 -14.57 9.80 -2.77
CA ILE A 80 -14.45 10.77 -3.85
C ILE A 80 -15.58 10.52 -4.87
N GLU A 81 -16.34 11.56 -5.17
CA GLU A 81 -17.24 11.57 -6.32
C GLU A 81 -16.44 11.45 -7.62
N VAL A 82 -16.96 10.72 -8.61
CA VAL A 82 -16.24 10.53 -9.86
C VAL A 82 -16.08 11.90 -10.55
N PRO A 83 -14.84 12.37 -10.80
CA PRO A 83 -14.65 13.66 -11.45
C PRO A 83 -15.15 13.64 -12.89
N ALA A 84 -15.63 14.78 -13.38
CA ALA A 84 -16.08 14.91 -14.77
C ALA A 84 -14.98 14.49 -15.76
N GLY A 85 -15.36 13.74 -16.79
CA GLY A 85 -14.44 13.22 -17.81
C GLY A 85 -13.67 11.96 -17.41
N LEU A 86 -13.92 11.41 -16.21
CA LEU A 86 -13.37 10.11 -15.78
C LEU A 86 -14.51 9.12 -15.53
N SER A 87 -14.19 7.82 -15.55
CA SER A 87 -15.11 6.74 -15.19
C SER A 87 -14.58 5.96 -13.98
N ALA A 88 -15.49 5.51 -13.09
CA ALA A 88 -15.13 4.60 -12.02
C ALA A 88 -15.06 3.16 -12.54
N ILE A 89 -13.85 2.62 -12.63
CA ILE A 89 -13.60 1.21 -12.96
C ILE A 89 -13.94 0.32 -11.76
N ARG A 90 -13.59 0.77 -10.55
CA ARG A 90 -13.81 0.00 -9.32
C ARG A 90 -13.92 0.91 -8.11
N ARG A 91 -14.84 0.55 -7.19
CA ARG A 91 -14.92 1.07 -5.83
C ARG A 91 -14.75 -0.06 -4.82
N ALA A 92 -14.08 0.21 -3.71
CA ALA A 92 -14.01 -0.71 -2.57
C ALA A 92 -13.71 0.04 -1.28
N ASN A 93 -14.06 -0.57 -0.14
CA ASN A 93 -13.66 -0.09 1.17
C ASN A 93 -12.48 -0.91 1.69
N LEU A 94 -11.55 -0.23 2.34
CA LEU A 94 -10.37 -0.81 2.95
C LEU A 94 -10.38 -0.53 4.45
N LEU A 95 -9.79 -1.43 5.24
CA LEU A 95 -9.31 -1.10 6.57
C LEU A 95 -7.83 -0.76 6.45
N GLN A 96 -7.46 0.42 6.94
CA GLN A 96 -6.07 0.72 7.22
C GLN A 96 -5.76 0.22 8.62
N MET A 97 -4.75 -0.62 8.73
CA MET A 97 -4.34 -1.23 9.99
C MET A 97 -2.88 -0.86 10.29
N VAL A 98 -2.59 -0.56 11.56
CA VAL A 98 -1.25 -0.18 12.03
C VAL A 98 -0.78 -1.17 13.09
N TRP A 99 0.48 -1.54 13.04
CA TRP A 99 1.07 -2.42 14.04
C TRP A 99 1.42 -1.63 15.30
N GLN A 100 1.01 -2.12 16.48
CA GLN A 100 1.14 -1.39 17.76
C GLN A 100 1.64 -2.26 18.92
N ARG A 101 2.17 -3.45 18.64
CA ARG A 101 2.66 -4.35 19.68
C ARG A 101 4.16 -4.23 19.86
N THR A 102 4.67 -4.87 20.91
CA THR A 102 6.09 -5.20 21.03
C THR A 102 6.33 -6.54 20.33
N LEU A 103 7.45 -6.66 19.62
CA LEU A 103 7.86 -7.93 19.01
C LEU A 103 8.20 -8.94 20.10
N ASP A 104 7.62 -10.13 20.02
CA ASP A 104 8.26 -11.31 20.59
C ASP A 104 9.54 -11.60 19.77
N PRO A 105 10.61 -12.17 20.38
CA PRO A 105 11.83 -12.51 19.68
C PRO A 105 11.53 -13.31 18.41
N ALA A 106 12.00 -12.83 17.26
CA ALA A 106 11.74 -13.46 15.99
C ALA A 106 12.40 -14.86 15.93
N PRO A 107 11.67 -15.93 15.56
CA PRO A 107 12.30 -17.20 15.24
C PRO A 107 13.20 -17.07 14.00
N GLU A 108 14.23 -17.91 13.89
CA GLU A 108 15.22 -17.86 12.80
C GLU A 108 14.58 -17.78 11.41
N SER A 109 15.14 -16.86 10.61
CA SER A 109 14.69 -16.46 9.28
C SER A 109 15.04 -17.50 8.22
N GLY A 110 14.12 -18.43 7.96
CA GLY A 110 14.15 -19.28 6.77
C GLY A 110 13.50 -18.62 5.55
N TYR A 111 13.92 -17.41 5.18
CA TYR A 111 13.46 -16.70 3.96
C TYR A 111 14.66 -16.25 3.12
N VAL A 112 14.41 -15.96 1.86
CA VAL A 112 15.37 -15.36 0.91
C VAL A 112 14.90 -13.95 0.55
N THR A 113 15.86 -13.05 0.32
CA THR A 113 15.57 -11.76 -0.31
C THR A 113 15.27 -11.98 -1.79
N LEU A 114 14.18 -11.39 -2.26
CA LEU A 114 13.78 -11.44 -3.67
C LEU A 114 14.33 -10.22 -4.40
N THR A 115 14.76 -10.44 -5.64
CA THR A 115 15.44 -9.47 -6.49
C THR A 115 14.78 -9.41 -7.87
N GLU A 116 15.35 -8.62 -8.77
CA GLU A 116 14.93 -8.57 -10.18
C GLU A 116 14.90 -9.97 -10.84
N ALA A 117 15.84 -10.84 -10.49
CA ALA A 117 15.92 -12.20 -11.04
C ALA A 117 14.69 -13.06 -10.65
N ASP A 118 14.01 -12.73 -9.56
CA ASP A 118 12.84 -13.46 -9.06
C ASP A 118 11.52 -12.92 -9.64
N VAL A 119 11.54 -11.77 -10.34
CA VAL A 119 10.32 -11.11 -10.88
C VAL A 119 9.41 -12.05 -11.68
N PRO A 120 9.91 -12.96 -12.54
CA PRO A 120 9.05 -13.94 -13.21
C PRO A 120 8.28 -14.83 -12.22
N GLU A 121 8.92 -15.33 -11.17
CA GLU A 121 8.27 -16.14 -10.13
C GLU A 121 7.30 -15.30 -9.27
N MET A 122 7.67 -14.07 -8.94
CA MET A 122 6.82 -13.13 -8.19
C MET A 122 5.52 -12.82 -8.95
N LEU A 123 5.63 -12.50 -10.24
CA LEU A 123 4.48 -12.23 -11.13
C LEU A 123 3.57 -13.45 -11.26
N ALA A 124 4.14 -14.64 -11.44
CA ALA A 124 3.37 -15.88 -11.51
C ALA A 124 2.58 -16.11 -10.20
N LEU A 125 3.24 -15.94 -9.05
CA LEU A 125 2.62 -16.10 -7.75
C LEU A 125 1.53 -15.06 -7.49
N THR A 126 1.75 -13.77 -7.78
CA THR A 126 0.71 -12.74 -7.61
C THR A 126 -0.46 -12.93 -8.56
N THR A 127 -0.21 -13.40 -9.78
CA THR A 127 -1.28 -13.67 -10.74
C THR A 127 -2.20 -14.78 -10.24
N ALA A 128 -1.63 -15.84 -9.64
CA ALA A 128 -2.42 -16.93 -9.08
C ALA A 128 -3.12 -16.56 -7.76
N ALA A 129 -2.46 -15.80 -6.89
CA ALA A 129 -2.95 -15.51 -5.54
C ALA A 129 -3.79 -14.22 -5.43
N GLN A 130 -3.68 -13.32 -6.41
CA GLN A 130 -4.38 -12.02 -6.47
C GLN A 130 -4.28 -11.20 -5.15
N PRO A 131 -3.07 -10.94 -4.60
CA PRO A 131 -2.91 -10.21 -3.34
C PRO A 131 -3.18 -8.70 -3.45
N GLY A 132 -3.42 -8.20 -4.65
CA GLY A 132 -3.48 -6.79 -4.99
C GLY A 132 -2.58 -6.48 -6.20
N PRO A 133 -2.45 -5.20 -6.59
CA PRO A 133 -1.63 -4.81 -7.73
C PRO A 133 -0.17 -5.20 -7.53
N PHE A 134 0.39 -5.92 -8.50
CA PHE A 134 1.81 -6.23 -8.59
C PHE A 134 2.19 -6.29 -10.07
N GLY A 135 3.20 -5.53 -10.44
CA GLY A 135 3.71 -5.35 -11.79
C GLY A 135 5.21 -5.62 -11.87
N PRO A 136 5.80 -5.54 -13.08
CA PRO A 136 7.18 -5.96 -13.33
C PRO A 136 8.22 -5.14 -12.56
N ARG A 137 7.87 -3.94 -12.10
CA ARG A 137 8.76 -3.03 -11.36
C ARG A 137 8.29 -2.76 -9.94
N THR A 138 7.24 -3.44 -9.45
CA THR A 138 6.72 -3.22 -8.09
C THR A 138 7.74 -3.56 -7.01
N TYR A 139 8.63 -4.53 -7.28
CA TYR A 139 9.71 -4.89 -6.36
C TYR A 139 10.66 -3.71 -6.03
N GLU A 140 10.71 -2.68 -6.88
CA GLU A 140 11.53 -1.47 -6.64
C GLU A 140 11.01 -0.58 -5.50
N LEU A 141 9.79 -0.81 -5.01
CA LEU A 141 9.17 0.01 -3.97
C LEU A 141 9.79 -0.20 -2.59
N GLY A 142 10.43 -1.34 -2.34
CA GLY A 142 11.08 -1.63 -1.07
C GLY A 142 11.57 -3.07 -0.97
N HIS A 143 11.72 -3.56 0.26
CA HIS A 143 12.21 -4.91 0.50
C HIS A 143 11.16 -5.99 0.17
N TYR A 144 11.58 -7.06 -0.49
CA TYR A 144 10.75 -8.23 -0.77
C TYR A 144 11.43 -9.50 -0.29
N ILE A 145 10.67 -10.36 0.38
CA ILE A 145 11.16 -11.62 0.95
C ILE A 145 10.25 -12.78 0.56
N GLY A 146 10.86 -13.95 0.42
CA GLY A 146 10.18 -15.16 -0.03
C GLY A 146 10.60 -16.41 0.70
N ILE A 147 9.74 -17.42 0.67
CA ILE A 147 10.05 -18.78 1.11
C ILE A 147 9.98 -19.67 -0.12
N ARG A 148 11.04 -20.45 -0.35
CA ARG A 148 11.08 -21.46 -1.41
C ARG A 148 10.61 -22.82 -0.88
N GLY A 149 9.85 -23.56 -1.68
CA GLY A 149 9.42 -24.92 -1.41
C GLY A 149 9.46 -25.72 -2.71
N GLU A 150 10.02 -26.92 -2.68
CA GLU A 150 10.15 -27.78 -3.88
C GLU A 150 10.79 -27.06 -5.09
N GLY A 151 11.78 -26.21 -4.82
CA GLY A 151 12.52 -25.47 -5.87
C GLY A 151 11.83 -24.22 -6.42
N ARG A 152 10.60 -23.88 -5.99
CA ARG A 152 9.84 -22.71 -6.47
C ARG A 152 9.47 -21.75 -5.35
N LEU A 153 9.12 -20.51 -5.69
CA LEU A 153 8.61 -19.52 -4.75
C LEU A 153 7.24 -19.95 -4.20
N ALA A 154 7.21 -20.38 -2.93
CA ALA A 154 6.01 -20.89 -2.26
C ALA A 154 5.18 -19.77 -1.61
N ALA A 155 5.85 -18.73 -1.12
CA ALA A 155 5.21 -17.57 -0.51
C ALA A 155 6.11 -16.34 -0.66
N MET A 156 5.51 -15.16 -0.70
CA MET A 156 6.22 -13.89 -0.61
C MET A 156 5.43 -12.82 0.13
N ALA A 157 6.15 -11.80 0.57
CA ALA A 157 5.64 -10.53 1.06
C ALA A 157 6.67 -9.44 0.75
N GLY A 158 6.26 -8.19 0.75
CA GLY A 158 7.20 -7.09 0.63
C GLY A 158 6.64 -5.76 1.06
N GLU A 159 7.37 -4.71 0.75
CA GLU A 159 7.07 -3.35 1.16
C GLU A 159 6.45 -2.55 0.00
N ARG A 160 5.67 -1.52 0.33
CA ARG A 160 5.01 -0.68 -0.67
C ARG A 160 5.10 0.80 -0.37
N MET A 161 4.08 1.43 0.20
CA MET A 161 4.09 2.87 0.48
C MET A 161 4.99 3.18 1.68
N GLN A 162 5.85 4.19 1.53
CA GLN A 162 6.83 4.56 2.55
C GLN A 162 6.74 6.06 2.93
N PRO A 163 5.60 6.56 3.46
CA PRO A 163 5.56 7.90 4.05
C PRO A 163 6.47 7.96 5.29
N ASP A 164 6.81 9.16 5.74
CA ASP A 164 7.78 9.34 6.83
C ASP A 164 7.30 8.65 8.13
N GLY A 165 8.19 7.86 8.74
CA GLY A 165 7.92 7.11 9.97
C GLY A 165 7.08 5.83 9.80
N TYR A 166 6.64 5.48 8.58
CA TYR A 166 5.81 4.30 8.34
C TYR A 166 6.23 3.53 7.09
N THR A 167 6.10 2.21 7.12
CA THR A 167 6.26 1.38 5.92
C THR A 167 5.09 0.41 5.75
N GLU A 168 4.53 0.39 4.55
CA GLU A 168 3.42 -0.49 4.22
C GLU A 168 3.92 -1.90 3.91
N ILE A 169 3.35 -2.91 4.57
CA ILE A 169 3.50 -4.30 4.15
C ILE A 169 2.44 -4.63 3.10
N SER A 170 2.87 -5.26 2.02
CA SER A 170 2.04 -5.60 0.87
C SER A 170 2.46 -6.90 0.20
N ALA A 171 1.75 -7.25 -0.89
CA ALA A 171 2.01 -8.41 -1.74
C ALA A 171 2.13 -9.74 -0.96
N VAL A 172 1.40 -9.87 0.15
CA VAL A 172 1.43 -11.06 1.00
C VAL A 172 0.62 -12.17 0.32
N CYS A 173 1.31 -13.15 -0.24
CA CYS A 173 0.67 -14.28 -0.90
C CYS A 173 1.37 -15.61 -0.64
N VAL A 174 0.59 -16.68 -0.71
CA VAL A 174 1.04 -18.06 -0.56
C VAL A 174 0.41 -18.87 -1.68
N ASP A 175 1.25 -19.59 -2.41
CA ASP A 175 0.84 -20.52 -3.45
C ASP A 175 -0.11 -21.57 -2.87
N ALA A 176 -1.12 -21.96 -3.66
CA ALA A 176 -2.18 -22.83 -3.20
C ALA A 176 -1.67 -24.17 -2.62
N ALA A 177 -0.60 -24.73 -3.18
CA ALA A 177 -0.03 -26.00 -2.73
C ALA A 177 0.68 -25.91 -1.36
N PHE A 178 1.12 -24.71 -0.97
CA PHE A 178 1.88 -24.49 0.27
C PHE A 178 1.08 -23.77 1.38
N ARG A 179 -0.25 -23.69 1.23
CA ARG A 179 -1.13 -23.07 2.23
C ARG A 179 -1.18 -23.90 3.52
N ARG A 180 -1.66 -23.25 4.60
CA ARG A 180 -1.84 -23.84 5.95
C ARG A 180 -0.55 -24.25 6.67
N GLN A 181 0.61 -23.79 6.21
CA GLN A 181 1.91 -24.02 6.83
C GLN A 181 2.45 -22.77 7.58
N GLY A 182 1.62 -21.75 7.78
CA GLY A 182 2.00 -20.52 8.47
C GLY A 182 2.96 -19.59 7.71
N LEU A 183 3.23 -19.83 6.42
CA LEU A 183 4.23 -19.09 5.62
C LEU A 183 4.00 -17.58 5.58
N ALA A 184 2.77 -17.13 5.30
CA ALA A 184 2.43 -15.71 5.31
C ALA A 184 2.70 -15.05 6.66
N ALA A 185 2.33 -15.72 7.76
CA ALA A 185 2.53 -15.18 9.11
C ALA A 185 4.02 -15.08 9.47
N ARG A 186 4.85 -16.01 8.99
CA ARG A 186 6.31 -15.96 9.14
C ARG A 186 6.89 -14.75 8.40
N LEU A 187 6.55 -14.58 7.12
CA LEU A 187 7.02 -13.44 6.32
C LEU A 187 6.55 -12.10 6.89
N MET A 188 5.30 -12.01 7.34
CA MET A 188 4.78 -10.81 8.02
C MET A 188 5.60 -10.48 9.27
N ARG A 189 5.90 -11.47 10.13
CA ARG A 189 6.71 -11.24 11.33
C ARG A 189 8.13 -10.76 10.99
N SER A 190 8.74 -11.32 9.96
CA SER A 190 10.05 -10.86 9.47
C SER A 190 10.02 -9.40 9.04
N LEU A 191 9.05 -9.01 8.18
CA LEU A 191 8.93 -7.63 7.73
C LEU A 191 8.59 -6.66 8.87
N ILE A 192 7.72 -7.06 9.81
CA ILE A 192 7.42 -6.25 11.01
C ILE A 192 8.71 -6.00 11.79
N ALA A 193 9.52 -7.04 12.04
CA ALA A 193 10.79 -6.92 12.75
C ALA A 193 11.80 -6.03 12.02
N GLU A 194 11.92 -6.17 10.71
CA GLU A 194 12.82 -5.34 9.90
C GLU A 194 12.37 -3.88 9.81
N ILE A 195 11.06 -3.62 9.78
CA ILE A 195 10.47 -2.27 9.79
C ILE A 195 10.67 -1.60 11.17
N ASP A 196 10.41 -2.34 12.25
CA ASP A 196 10.61 -1.85 13.61
C ASP A 196 12.09 -1.58 13.93
N ALA A 197 13.00 -2.44 13.46
CA ALA A 197 14.45 -2.28 13.67
C ALA A 197 15.02 -0.99 13.06
N ARG A 198 14.35 -0.41 12.05
CA ARG A 198 14.68 0.89 11.46
C ARG A 198 13.83 2.05 12.01
N SER A 199 13.17 1.85 13.14
CA SER A 199 12.33 2.84 13.84
C SER A 199 11.16 3.35 13.01
N GLU A 200 10.58 2.48 12.19
CA GLU A 200 9.38 2.77 11.41
C GLU A 200 8.20 1.95 11.92
N THR A 201 6.98 2.44 11.73
CA THR A 201 5.76 1.71 12.10
C THR A 201 5.21 0.93 10.89
N PRO A 202 5.07 -0.41 10.98
CA PRO A 202 4.41 -1.19 9.95
C PRO A 202 2.92 -0.85 9.86
N PHE A 203 2.42 -0.74 8.64
CA PHE A 203 0.97 -0.63 8.39
C PHE A 203 0.58 -1.43 7.14
N LEU A 204 -0.72 -1.60 6.93
CA LEU A 204 -1.25 -2.24 5.73
C LEU A 204 -2.66 -1.75 5.42
N HIS A 205 -3.09 -2.01 4.19
CA HIS A 205 -4.49 -1.94 3.79
C HIS A 205 -5.04 -3.32 3.46
N VAL A 206 -6.27 -3.59 3.86
CA VAL A 206 -6.98 -4.83 3.55
C VAL A 206 -8.42 -4.51 3.16
N LEU A 207 -8.95 -5.20 2.15
CA LEU A 207 -10.37 -5.07 1.79
C LEU A 207 -11.25 -5.43 2.98
N THR A 208 -12.28 -4.64 3.27
CA THR A 208 -13.23 -4.91 4.37
C THR A 208 -13.93 -6.26 4.22
N SER A 209 -14.03 -6.77 2.99
CA SER A 209 -14.58 -8.10 2.68
C SER A 209 -13.65 -9.26 3.01
N ASN A 210 -12.33 -9.03 3.18
CA ASN A 210 -11.36 -10.09 3.45
C ASN A 210 -11.23 -10.38 4.95
N ARG A 211 -12.30 -10.93 5.53
CA ARG A 211 -12.40 -11.23 6.97
C ARG A 211 -11.26 -12.11 7.48
N VAL A 212 -10.86 -13.12 6.68
CA VAL A 212 -9.76 -14.04 7.03
C VAL A 212 -8.42 -13.30 7.17
N ALA A 213 -8.10 -12.38 6.25
CA ALA A 213 -6.87 -11.60 6.37
C ALA A 213 -6.93 -10.63 7.55
N ILE A 214 -8.08 -9.97 7.78
CA ILE A 214 -8.29 -9.07 8.91
C ILE A 214 -8.00 -9.79 10.24
N GLU A 215 -8.60 -10.95 10.48
CA GLU A 215 -8.38 -11.75 11.70
C GLU A 215 -6.90 -12.13 11.89
N ARG A 216 -6.20 -12.47 10.81
CA ARG A 216 -4.76 -12.78 10.85
C ARG A 216 -3.92 -11.56 11.20
N TYR A 217 -4.23 -10.39 10.64
CA TYR A 217 -3.51 -9.17 10.96
C TYR A 217 -3.76 -8.74 12.41
N LEU A 218 -4.99 -8.85 12.92
CA LEU A 218 -5.30 -8.63 14.33
C LEU A 218 -4.47 -9.56 15.23
N ALA A 219 -4.40 -10.86 14.90
CA ALA A 219 -3.60 -11.83 15.65
C ALA A 219 -2.09 -11.52 15.62
N LEU A 220 -1.61 -10.88 14.56
CA LEU A 220 -0.22 -10.42 14.42
C LEU A 220 0.08 -9.10 15.16
N GLY A 221 -0.92 -8.49 15.81
CA GLY A 221 -0.74 -7.25 16.57
C GLY A 221 -1.02 -5.97 15.80
N PHE A 222 -1.59 -6.07 14.60
CA PHE A 222 -2.19 -4.89 13.96
C PHE A 222 -3.49 -4.52 14.65
N VAL A 223 -3.76 -3.23 14.71
CA VAL A 223 -5.07 -2.69 15.10
C VAL A 223 -5.68 -1.95 13.92
N ILE A 224 -7.02 -1.90 13.86
CA ILE A 224 -7.71 -1.08 12.88
C ILE A 224 -7.49 0.39 13.25
N ARG A 225 -6.88 1.16 12.35
CA ARG A 225 -6.74 2.61 12.50
C ARG A 225 -8.02 3.31 12.05
N ARG A 226 -8.48 3.00 10.83
CA ARG A 226 -9.68 3.59 10.22
C ARG A 226 -10.13 2.83 8.98
N GLU A 227 -11.34 3.15 8.52
CA GLU A 227 -11.77 2.85 7.15
C GLU A 227 -11.15 3.85 6.15
N MET A 228 -10.89 3.36 4.95
CA MET A 228 -10.39 4.10 3.79
C MET A 228 -11.18 3.69 2.54
N HIS A 229 -11.17 4.54 1.53
CA HIS A 229 -11.85 4.29 0.26
C HIS A 229 -10.84 4.06 -0.86
N LEU A 230 -11.14 3.09 -1.70
CA LEU A 230 -10.43 2.83 -2.95
C LEU A 230 -11.32 3.21 -4.12
N LEU A 231 -10.84 4.12 -4.95
CA LEU A 231 -11.48 4.49 -6.21
C LEU A 231 -10.48 4.30 -7.36
N VAL A 232 -10.78 3.36 -8.26
CA VAL A 232 -10.01 3.16 -9.49
C VAL A 232 -10.70 3.93 -10.61
N LEU A 233 -9.97 4.85 -11.23
CA LEU A 233 -10.43 5.74 -12.28
C LEU A 233 -9.76 5.38 -13.60
N GLY A 234 -10.54 5.42 -14.68
CA GLY A 234 -10.07 5.38 -16.06
C GLY A 234 -10.59 6.56 -16.85
N ASP A 235 -10.18 6.65 -18.11
CA ASP A 235 -10.84 7.55 -19.06
C ASP A 235 -12.31 7.13 -19.24
N ALA A 236 -13.21 8.09 -19.38
CA ALA A 236 -14.62 7.81 -19.68
C ALA A 236 -14.83 7.33 -21.12
N HIS A 237 -13.86 7.55 -22.02
CA HIS A 237 -13.97 7.26 -23.45
C HIS A 237 -13.01 6.16 -23.93
N ALA A 238 -12.33 5.46 -23.02
CA ALA A 238 -11.41 4.36 -23.34
C ALA A 238 -12.11 3.01 -23.55
#